data_AF-A0A7S0AAI7-F1
#
_entry.id   AF-A0A7S0AAI7-F1
#
_cell.length_a   1.000
_cell.length_b   1.000
_cell.length_c   1.000
_cell.angle_alpha   90.00
_cell.angle_beta   90.00
_cell.angle_gamma   90.00
#
_symmetry.space_group_name_H-M   'P 1'
#
loop_
_entity.id
_entity.type
_entity.pdbx_description
1 polymer ?
#
loop_
_entity_poly.entity_id
_entity_poly.type
_entity_poly.pdbx_seq_one_letter_code
_entity_poly.pdbx_strand_id
1 'polypeptide(L)'
;LKVEGTPPAIDAGLWSNMVEALRLAATAVAEMVLGEHDSVEDGYAARHPGHVQGRVLQSVFEQDFRLACKAWFEALALHIGDMPLELELQWMVWNEIWQAANSAIAVKGPTDKREERLRQAEEDRRRSQKHQERASRSGFLQAASIDRLKQQAHAAGGVAAVAA
;
A
#
# COMPACT_ATOMS: atom_id res chain seq x y z
N LEU A 1 -3.21 -21.58 15.03
CA LEU A 1 -4.53 -21.50 14.38
C LEU A 1 -4.31 -21.08 12.93
N LYS A 2 -4.67 -21.90 11.93
CA LYS A 2 -4.64 -21.46 10.53
C LYS A 2 -5.77 -20.46 10.34
N VAL A 3 -5.45 -19.23 9.97
CA VAL A 3 -6.46 -18.23 9.57
C VAL A 3 -7.04 -18.69 8.23
N GLU A 4 -8.33 -18.53 8.05
CA GLU A 4 -9.01 -19.01 6.85
C GLU A 4 -8.41 -18.35 5.59
N GLY A 5 -7.80 -19.18 4.73
CA GLY A 5 -7.18 -18.73 3.49
C GLY A 5 -5.74 -18.20 3.56
N THR A 6 -5.02 -18.56 4.62
CA THR A 6 -3.55 -18.49 4.63
C THR A 6 -2.96 -19.34 3.48
N PRO A 7 -2.08 -18.79 2.62
CA PRO A 7 -1.41 -19.56 1.59
C PRO A 7 -0.60 -20.74 2.14
N PRO A 8 -0.50 -21.88 1.43
CA PRO A 8 0.14 -23.10 1.96
C PRO A 8 1.63 -22.94 2.30
N ALA A 9 2.30 -21.92 1.74
CA ALA A 9 3.71 -21.60 1.99
C ALA A 9 3.93 -20.55 3.09
N ILE A 10 2.87 -20.01 3.68
CA ILE A 10 2.91 -18.93 4.68
C ILE A 10 2.26 -19.48 5.95
N ASP A 11 2.92 -19.36 7.11
CA ASP A 11 2.26 -19.72 8.36
C ASP A 11 1.24 -18.66 8.78
N ALA A 12 0.37 -19.01 9.73
CA ALA A 12 -0.70 -18.12 10.14
C ALA A 12 -0.20 -16.81 10.79
N GLY A 13 0.92 -16.84 11.51
CA GLY A 13 1.48 -15.65 12.16
C GLY A 13 2.02 -14.68 11.11
N LEU A 14 2.70 -15.20 10.11
CA LEU A 14 3.20 -14.44 8.98
C LEU A 14 2.08 -13.76 8.19
N TRP A 15 0.98 -14.48 7.94
CA TRP A 15 -0.21 -13.91 7.30
C TRP A 15 -0.89 -12.82 8.14
N SER A 16 -1.01 -13.02 9.46
CA SER A 16 -1.54 -12.00 10.37
C SER A 16 -0.70 -10.72 10.35
N ASN A 17 0.63 -10.84 10.30
CA ASN A 17 1.52 -9.69 10.21
C ASN A 17 1.32 -8.91 8.90
N MET A 18 1.11 -9.60 7.78
CA MET A 18 0.80 -8.94 6.50
C MET A 18 -0.52 -8.17 6.55
N VAL A 19 -1.55 -8.76 7.15
CA VAL A 19 -2.84 -8.08 7.31
C VAL A 19 -2.71 -6.83 8.18
N GLU A 20 -1.89 -6.87 9.23
CA GLU A 20 -1.62 -5.70 10.06
C GLU A 20 -0.84 -4.63 9.28
N ALA A 21 0.15 -5.03 8.50
CA ALA A 21 0.89 -4.11 7.62
C ALA A 21 -0.04 -3.39 6.63
N LEU A 22 -1.01 -4.11 6.05
CA LEU A 22 -2.04 -3.54 5.17
C LEU A 22 -2.94 -2.52 5.89
N ARG A 23 -3.29 -2.77 7.16
CA ARG A 23 -4.08 -1.83 7.96
C ARG A 23 -3.31 -0.55 8.25
N LEU A 24 -2.04 -0.67 8.61
CA LEU A 24 -1.16 0.50 8.83
C LEU A 24 -1.02 1.31 7.54
N ALA A 25 -0.84 0.65 6.39
CA ALA A 25 -0.81 1.27 5.08
C ALA A 25 -2.08 2.09 4.76
N ALA A 26 -3.25 1.48 4.98
CA ALA A 26 -4.53 2.13 4.75
C ALA A 26 -4.73 3.34 5.67
N THR A 27 -4.29 3.23 6.93
CA THR A 27 -4.34 4.34 7.90
C THR A 27 -3.47 5.50 7.42
N ALA A 28 -2.23 5.22 7.01
CA ALA A 28 -1.33 6.25 6.47
C ALA A 28 -1.92 6.94 5.22
N VAL A 29 -2.51 6.18 4.29
CA VAL A 29 -3.18 6.76 3.11
C VAL A 29 -4.39 7.61 3.52
N ALA A 30 -5.20 7.16 4.47
CA ALA A 30 -6.32 7.95 4.98
C ALA A 30 -5.84 9.29 5.56
N GLU A 31 -4.79 9.28 6.39
CA GLU A 31 -4.19 10.49 6.95
C GLU A 31 -3.61 11.41 5.88
N MET A 32 -2.97 10.85 4.84
CA MET A 32 -2.44 11.64 3.71
C MET A 32 -3.57 12.33 2.93
N VAL A 33 -4.66 11.61 2.66
CA VAL A 33 -5.81 12.19 1.93
C VAL A 33 -6.53 13.23 2.79
N LEU A 34 -6.72 12.98 4.08
CA LEU A 34 -7.28 13.96 5.03
C LEU A 34 -6.39 15.21 5.17
N GLY A 35 -5.07 15.02 5.13
CA GLY A 35 -4.09 16.11 5.18
C GLY A 35 -4.12 17.05 3.97
N GLU A 36 -4.74 16.65 2.86
CA GLU A 36 -4.98 17.51 1.69
C GLU A 36 -6.19 18.47 1.88
N HIS A 37 -6.91 18.36 3.01
CA HIS A 37 -7.99 19.27 3.43
C HIS A 37 -7.49 20.18 4.60
N ASP A 38 -6.84 21.29 4.24
CA ASP A 38 -6.83 22.60 4.92
C ASP A 38 -6.17 22.85 6.31
N SER A 39 -5.40 21.97 6.99
CA SER A 39 -4.80 22.42 8.28
C SER A 39 -3.50 21.79 8.81
N VAL A 40 -2.85 20.85 8.10
CA VAL A 40 -1.59 20.25 8.60
C VAL A 40 -0.35 21.01 8.11
N GLU A 41 -0.49 21.88 7.10
CA GLU A 41 0.62 22.68 6.56
C GLU A 41 1.25 23.61 7.62
N ASP A 42 0.46 24.29 8.45
CA ASP A 42 0.99 25.32 9.36
C ASP A 42 1.72 24.78 10.59
N GLY A 43 1.28 23.65 11.15
CA GLY A 43 1.83 23.11 12.40
C GLY A 43 3.16 22.35 12.22
N TYR A 44 3.30 21.63 11.10
CA TYR A 44 4.44 20.75 10.84
C TYR A 44 5.52 21.43 9.99
N ALA A 45 5.14 22.26 9.01
CA ALA A 45 6.11 23.04 8.22
C ALA A 45 6.85 24.10 9.07
N ALA A 46 6.20 24.62 10.12
CA ALA A 46 6.83 25.52 11.09
C ALA A 46 7.95 24.85 11.91
N ARG A 47 7.93 23.52 12.06
CA ARG A 47 8.96 22.76 12.80
C ARG A 47 10.01 22.13 11.89
N HIS A 48 9.69 21.88 10.62
CA HIS A 48 10.57 21.20 9.67
C HIS A 48 10.50 21.82 8.26
N PRO A 49 11.09 23.01 8.06
CA PRO A 49 11.08 23.67 6.76
C PRO A 49 11.86 22.83 5.73
N GLY A 50 11.16 22.28 4.74
CA GLY A 50 11.74 21.55 3.60
C GLY A 50 11.30 20.09 3.45
N HIS A 51 10.49 19.54 4.35
CA HIS A 51 10.00 18.16 4.22
C HIS A 51 8.59 18.12 3.62
N VAL A 52 8.52 17.72 2.35
CA VAL A 52 7.28 17.39 1.64
C VAL A 52 6.60 16.24 2.39
N GLN A 53 5.45 16.51 3.00
CA GLN A 53 4.68 15.66 3.90
C GLN A 53 4.47 14.22 3.38
N GLY A 54 4.41 14.04 2.05
CA GLY A 54 4.35 12.73 1.40
C GLY A 54 5.57 11.83 1.64
N ARG A 55 6.79 12.39 1.76
CA ARG A 55 8.01 11.59 2.02
C ARG A 55 8.08 11.06 3.45
N VAL A 56 7.52 11.79 4.42
CA VAL A 56 7.52 11.36 5.83
C VAL A 56 6.52 10.23 6.04
N LEU A 57 5.28 10.40 5.57
CA LEU A 57 4.25 9.35 5.68
C LEU A 57 4.60 8.11 4.84
N GLN A 58 5.22 8.30 3.68
CA GLN A 58 5.83 7.20 2.92
C GLN A 58 6.95 6.52 3.71
N SER A 59 7.84 7.27 4.38
CA SER A 59 8.93 6.66 5.17
C SER A 59 8.43 5.91 6.41
N VAL A 60 7.35 6.40 7.05
CA VAL A 60 6.69 5.72 8.17
C VAL A 60 6.00 4.46 7.69
N PHE A 61 5.26 4.53 6.58
CA PHE A 61 4.69 3.34 5.95
C PHE A 61 5.78 2.33 5.56
N GLU A 62 6.84 2.77 4.90
CA GLU A 62 7.96 1.91 4.53
C GLU A 62 8.58 1.25 5.77
N GLN A 63 8.77 2.00 6.86
CA GLN A 63 9.35 1.48 8.10
C GLN A 63 8.40 0.50 8.82
N ASP A 64 7.12 0.84 8.97
CA ASP A 64 6.13 0.04 9.68
C ASP A 64 5.71 -1.19 8.87
N PHE A 65 5.55 -1.06 7.56
CA PHE A 65 5.30 -2.18 6.67
C PHE A 65 6.52 -3.10 6.61
N ARG A 66 7.75 -2.56 6.57
CA ARG A 66 8.96 -3.37 6.70
C ARG A 66 9.04 -4.07 8.03
N LEU A 67 8.71 -3.41 9.14
CA LEU A 67 8.73 -4.01 10.48
C LEU A 67 7.69 -5.11 10.62
N ALA A 68 6.45 -4.87 10.17
CA ALA A 68 5.38 -5.84 10.20
C ALA A 68 5.71 -7.05 9.32
N CYS A 69 6.25 -6.83 8.12
CA CYS A 69 6.63 -7.89 7.21
C CYS A 69 8.09 -8.35 7.38
N LYS A 70 8.81 -7.89 8.41
CA LYS A 70 10.26 -8.11 8.57
C LYS A 70 10.62 -9.59 8.56
N ALA A 71 9.92 -10.38 9.36
CA ALA A 71 10.12 -11.83 9.43
C ALA A 71 9.82 -12.51 8.08
N TRP A 72 8.92 -11.93 7.28
CA TRP A 72 8.65 -12.40 5.94
C TRP A 72 9.81 -12.09 5.00
N PHE A 73 10.27 -10.84 5.01
CA PHE A 73 11.33 -10.34 4.14
C PHE A 73 12.70 -10.92 4.44
N GLU A 74 13.02 -11.15 5.71
CA GLU A 74 14.21 -11.90 6.13
C GLU A 74 14.16 -13.36 5.64
N ALA A 75 12.97 -13.98 5.59
CA ALA A 75 12.78 -15.31 5.00
C ALA A 75 12.75 -15.30 3.46
N LEU A 76 12.55 -14.13 2.85
CA LEU A 76 12.29 -13.90 1.42
C LEU A 76 13.50 -13.31 0.68
N ALA A 77 14.73 -13.40 1.22
CA ALA A 77 15.97 -12.80 0.71
C ALA A 77 16.33 -13.24 -0.74
N LEU A 78 15.48 -12.85 -1.69
CA LEU A 78 15.40 -13.23 -3.08
C LEU A 78 15.27 -11.94 -3.88
N HIS A 79 16.14 -11.82 -4.88
CA HIS A 79 16.13 -10.71 -5.81
C HIS A 79 15.34 -11.11 -7.07
N ILE A 80 14.53 -10.19 -7.58
CA ILE A 80 13.81 -10.35 -8.85
C ILE A 80 14.26 -9.22 -9.77
N GLY A 81 15.23 -9.52 -10.64
CA GLY A 81 15.91 -8.48 -11.42
C GLY A 81 16.67 -7.53 -10.49
N ASP A 82 16.47 -6.23 -10.65
CA ASP A 82 17.20 -5.19 -9.91
C ASP A 82 16.57 -4.85 -8.55
N MET A 83 15.40 -5.41 -8.19
CA MET A 83 14.72 -5.15 -6.92
C MET A 83 14.48 -6.43 -6.10
N PRO A 84 14.63 -6.37 -4.77
CA PRO A 84 14.14 -7.40 -3.86
C PRO A 84 12.64 -7.68 -4.07
N LEU A 85 12.23 -8.96 -3.96
CA LEU A 85 10.81 -9.36 -3.99
C LEU A 85 9.99 -8.59 -2.96
N GLU A 86 10.57 -8.35 -1.79
CA GLU A 86 10.04 -7.47 -0.75
C GLU A 86 9.55 -6.13 -1.31
N LEU A 87 10.42 -5.43 -2.04
CA LEU A 87 10.12 -4.09 -2.55
C LEU A 87 9.05 -4.15 -3.64
N GLU A 88 9.08 -5.18 -4.48
CA GLU A 88 8.04 -5.39 -5.49
C GLU A 88 6.66 -5.57 -4.84
N LEU A 89 6.57 -6.34 -3.75
CA LEU A 89 5.31 -6.52 -3.01
C LEU A 89 4.87 -5.25 -2.26
N GLN A 90 5.81 -4.52 -1.65
CA GLN A 90 5.56 -3.22 -1.02
C GLN A 90 4.94 -2.24 -2.00
N TRP A 91 5.57 -2.07 -3.17
CA TRP A 91 5.08 -1.16 -4.20
C TRP A 91 3.76 -1.62 -4.80
N MET A 92 3.55 -2.93 -4.99
CA MET A 92 2.26 -3.45 -5.44
C MET A 92 1.16 -3.05 -4.45
N VAL A 93 1.34 -3.33 -3.16
CA VAL A 93 0.37 -3.03 -2.10
C VAL A 93 0.07 -1.53 -2.01
N TRP A 94 1.12 -0.70 -1.98
CA TRP A 94 0.99 0.75 -1.87
C TRP A 94 0.16 1.33 -3.02
N ASN A 95 0.52 0.97 -4.25
CA ASN A 95 -0.19 1.46 -5.44
C ASN A 95 -1.63 0.93 -5.50
N GLU A 96 -1.90 -0.30 -5.05
CA GLU A 96 -3.27 -0.82 -5.03
C GLU A 96 -4.17 -0.08 -4.03
N ILE A 97 -3.64 0.28 -2.86
CA ILE A 97 -4.35 1.09 -1.86
C ILE A 97 -4.67 2.47 -2.44
N TRP A 98 -3.68 3.14 -3.05
CA TRP A 98 -3.88 4.45 -3.67
C TRP A 98 -4.86 4.41 -4.85
N GLN A 99 -4.76 3.39 -5.71
CA GLN A 99 -5.70 3.19 -6.81
C GLN A 99 -7.14 3.12 -6.30
N ALA A 100 -7.39 2.28 -5.29
CA ALA A 100 -8.71 2.11 -4.71
C ALA A 100 -9.20 3.40 -4.03
N ALA A 101 -8.33 4.07 -3.27
CA ALA A 101 -8.66 5.30 -2.57
C ALA A 101 -9.00 6.43 -3.56
N ASN A 102 -8.13 6.70 -4.54
CA ASN A 102 -8.34 7.72 -5.57
C ASN A 102 -9.61 7.45 -6.39
N SER A 103 -9.89 6.19 -6.72
CA SER A 103 -11.12 5.81 -7.43
C SER A 103 -12.37 6.11 -6.60
N ALA A 104 -12.37 5.75 -5.32
CA ALA A 104 -13.50 5.98 -4.42
C ALA A 104 -13.73 7.49 -4.16
N ILE A 105 -12.66 8.25 -3.95
CA ILE A 105 -12.71 9.71 -3.79
C ILE A 105 -13.22 10.37 -5.06
N ALA A 106 -12.80 9.94 -6.25
CA ALA A 106 -13.29 10.50 -7.52
C ALA A 106 -14.80 10.31 -7.73
N VAL A 107 -15.38 9.26 -7.15
CA VAL A 107 -16.83 8.98 -7.23
C VAL A 107 -17.63 9.87 -6.27
N LYS A 108 -17.10 10.13 -5.07
CA LYS A 108 -17.81 10.84 -3.99
C LYS A 108 -17.44 12.32 -3.86
N GLY A 109 -16.28 12.71 -4.37
CA GLY A 109 -15.63 13.99 -4.11
C GLY A 109 -16.06 15.11 -5.06
N PRO A 110 -15.48 16.31 -4.85
CA PRO A 110 -15.72 17.49 -5.68
C PRO A 110 -15.44 17.24 -7.17
N THR A 111 -16.26 17.82 -8.04
CA THR A 111 -16.17 17.57 -9.50
C THR A 111 -14.89 18.14 -10.12
N ASP A 112 -14.33 19.21 -9.54
CA ASP A 112 -13.12 19.90 -10.00
C ASP A 112 -11.84 19.05 -9.86
N LYS A 113 -11.79 18.13 -8.89
CA LYS A 113 -10.65 17.20 -8.71
C LYS A 113 -10.89 15.80 -9.29
N ARG A 114 -12.08 15.54 -9.83
CA ARG A 114 -12.49 14.19 -10.27
C ARG A 114 -11.60 13.62 -11.36
N GLU A 115 -11.32 14.39 -12.41
CA GLU A 115 -10.50 13.92 -13.53
C GLU A 115 -9.06 13.62 -13.12
N GLU A 116 -8.49 14.47 -12.26
CA GLU A 116 -7.15 14.26 -11.71
C GLU A 116 -7.08 12.97 -10.89
N ARG A 117 -8.05 12.73 -10.00
CA ARG A 117 -8.12 11.52 -9.18
C ARG A 117 -8.27 10.26 -10.03
N LEU A 118 -9.10 10.30 -11.06
CA LEU A 118 -9.23 9.16 -11.99
C LEU A 118 -7.93 8.91 -12.76
N ARG A 119 -7.22 9.97 -13.18
CA ARG A 119 -5.91 9.85 -13.83
C ARG A 119 -4.87 9.23 -12.89
N GLN A 120 -4.81 9.68 -11.65
CA GLN A 120 -3.92 9.13 -10.62
C GLN A 120 -4.24 7.67 -10.33
N ALA A 121 -5.52 7.32 -10.16
CA ALA A 121 -5.95 5.94 -9.95
C ALA A 121 -5.52 5.00 -11.10
N GLU A 122 -5.61 5.46 -12.35
CA GLU A 122 -5.17 4.68 -13.50
C GLU A 122 -3.63 4.50 -13.54
N GLU A 123 -2.88 5.54 -13.16
CA GLU A 123 -1.42 5.47 -13.01
C GLU A 123 -1.04 4.45 -11.91
N ASP A 124 -1.70 4.52 -10.75
CA ASP A 124 -1.55 3.58 -9.64
C ASP A 124 -1.87 2.14 -10.06
N ARG A 125 -2.96 1.93 -10.81
CA ARG A 125 -3.34 0.61 -11.35
C ARG A 125 -2.22 0.01 -12.21
N ARG A 126 -1.65 0.80 -13.13
CA ARG A 126 -0.54 0.36 -13.99
C ARG A 126 0.71 0.02 -13.18
N ARG A 127 1.04 0.84 -12.16
CA ARG A 127 2.18 0.59 -11.28
C ARG A 127 1.98 -0.71 -10.48
N SER A 128 0.82 -0.86 -9.83
CA SER A 128 0.44 -2.09 -9.11
C SER A 128 0.58 -3.33 -9.98
N GLN A 129 0.04 -3.31 -11.21
CA GLN A 129 0.13 -4.43 -12.14
C GLN A 129 1.59 -4.77 -12.53
N LYS A 130 2.42 -3.75 -12.82
CA LYS A 130 3.84 -3.95 -13.13
C LYS A 130 4.58 -4.66 -11.99
N HIS A 131 4.31 -4.27 -10.75
CA HIS A 131 4.92 -4.86 -9.57
C HIS A 131 4.39 -6.28 -9.29
N GLN A 132 3.09 -6.52 -9.49
CA GLN A 132 2.48 -7.85 -9.43
C GLN A 132 3.14 -8.83 -10.41
N GLU A 133 3.32 -8.42 -11.66
CA GLU A 133 3.95 -9.24 -12.72
C GLU A 133 5.41 -9.56 -12.41
N ARG A 134 6.14 -8.65 -11.75
CA ARG A 134 7.50 -8.89 -11.29
C ARG A 134 7.51 -9.84 -10.10
N ALA A 135 6.69 -9.60 -9.08
CA ALA A 135 6.57 -10.49 -7.93
C ALA A 135 6.21 -11.93 -8.35
N SER A 136 5.29 -12.09 -9.31
CA SER A 136 4.84 -13.38 -9.83
C SER A 136 5.97 -14.14 -10.54
N ARG A 137 6.89 -13.43 -11.21
CA ARG A 137 8.04 -14.05 -11.90
C ARG A 137 9.08 -14.66 -10.96
N SER A 138 9.05 -14.35 -9.66
CA SER A 138 9.93 -15.03 -8.70
C SER A 138 9.65 -16.51 -8.55
N GLY A 139 8.40 -16.94 -8.79
CA GLY A 139 7.92 -18.28 -8.46
C GLY A 139 7.92 -18.59 -6.96
N PHE A 140 8.28 -17.64 -6.08
CA PHE A 140 8.34 -17.86 -4.64
C PHE A 140 6.95 -17.88 -4.01
N LEU A 141 6.10 -16.94 -4.42
CA LEU A 141 4.69 -16.91 -4.05
C LEU A 141 3.85 -17.47 -5.19
N GLN A 142 2.87 -18.29 -4.83
CA GLN A 142 1.82 -18.70 -5.76
C GLN A 142 1.06 -17.46 -6.24
N ALA A 143 0.67 -17.43 -7.52
CA ALA A 143 -0.10 -16.32 -8.10
C ALA A 143 -1.34 -15.99 -7.26
N ALA A 144 -2.07 -17.02 -6.80
CA ALA A 144 -3.24 -16.86 -5.93
C ALA A 144 -2.95 -16.10 -4.62
N SER A 145 -1.75 -16.26 -4.05
CA SER A 145 -1.34 -15.53 -2.84
C SER A 145 -1.13 -14.05 -3.13
N ILE A 146 -0.50 -13.74 -4.26
CA ILE A 146 -0.26 -12.37 -4.71
C ILE A 146 -1.59 -11.68 -5.04
N ASP A 147 -2.48 -12.38 -5.75
CA ASP A 147 -3.82 -11.88 -6.07
C ASP A 147 -4.63 -11.59 -4.80
N ARG A 148 -4.55 -12.47 -3.80
CA ARG A 148 -5.21 -12.27 -2.50
C ARG A 148 -4.64 -11.06 -1.76
N LEU A 149 -3.32 -10.90 -1.73
CA LEU A 149 -2.67 -9.73 -1.13
C LEU A 149 -3.15 -8.44 -1.81
N LYS A 150 -3.22 -8.44 -3.15
CA LYS A 150 -3.74 -7.32 -3.94
C LYS A 150 -5.21 -7.03 -3.61
N GLN A 151 -6.07 -8.04 -3.53
CA GLN A 151 -7.48 -7.87 -3.14
C GLN A 151 -7.63 -7.24 -1.75
N GLN A 152 -6.80 -7.67 -0.78
CA GLN A 152 -6.82 -7.07 0.56
C GLN A 152 -6.33 -5.63 0.56
N ALA A 153 -5.27 -5.32 -0.20
CA ALA A 153 -4.78 -3.95 -0.38
C ALA A 153 -5.86 -3.05 -1.01
N HIS A 154 -6.56 -3.54 -2.04
CA HIS A 154 -7.67 -2.85 -2.66
C HIS A 154 -8.79 -2.53 -1.66
N ALA A 155 -9.20 -3.52 -0.86
CA ALA A 155 -10.20 -3.32 0.20
C ALA A 155 -9.73 -2.29 1.24
N ALA A 156 -8.44 -2.30 1.60
CA ALA A 156 -7.85 -1.36 2.53
C ALA A 156 -7.89 0.08 1.99
N GLY A 157 -7.61 0.28 0.69
CA GLY A 157 -7.77 1.59 0.04
C GLY A 157 -9.22 2.09 0.00
N GLY A 158 -10.18 1.17 -0.15
CA GLY A 158 -11.60 1.51 0.00
C GLY A 158 -11.97 2.00 1.40
N VAL A 159 -11.40 1.40 2.45
CA VAL A 159 -11.56 1.87 3.83
C VAL A 159 -10.89 3.22 4.03
N ALA A 160 -9.67 3.42 3.49
CA ALA A 160 -8.95 4.69 3.59
C ALA A 160 -9.75 5.86 3.00
N ALA A 161 -10.41 5.65 1.85
CA ALA A 161 -11.27 6.66 1.23
C ALA A 161 -12.63 6.89 1.91
N VAL A 162 -13.03 6.04 2.87
CA VAL A 162 -14.20 6.31 3.72
C VAL A 162 -13.80 7.11 4.96
N ALA A 163 -12.58 6.89 5.44
CA ALA A 163 -12.02 7.65 6.56
C ALA A 163 -11.60 9.06 6.14
N ALA A 164 -11.25 9.26 4.87
CA ALA A 164 -10.96 10.54 4.25
C ALA A 164 -12.22 11.32 3.85
#